data_AF-A0A8J7Q5D2-F1
#
_entry.id   AF-A0A8J7Q5D2-F1
#
_cell.length_a   1.000
_cell.length_b   1.000
_cell.length_c   1.000
_cell.angle_alpha   90.00
_cell.angle_beta   90.00
_cell.angle_gamma   90.00
#
_symmetry.space_group_name_H-M   'P 1'
#
loop_
_entity.id
_entity.type
_entity.pdbx_description
1 polymer ?
#
loop_
_entity_poly.entity_id
_entity_poly.type
_entity_poly.pdbx_seq_one_letter_code
_entity_poly.pdbx_strand_id
1 'polypeptide(L)'
;MNPLIRQDLIFRELEGCFVVYDPVCDTTAVLNVQAAAVLDFCDGTFNPDQIAAELADTFGTTAAAVAGQVNSLLQDFAAKGWLQSPGSAPVIEVEPIS
;
A
#
# COMPACT_ATOMS: atom_id res chain seq x y z
N MET A 1 3.50 4.56 13.33
CA MET A 1 3.78 3.49 12.36
C MET A 1 3.85 4.15 11.00
N ASN A 2 4.84 3.81 10.19
CA ASN A 2 4.98 4.36 8.84
C ASN A 2 4.81 3.16 7.89
N PRO A 3 3.67 3.03 7.19
CA PRO A 3 3.41 1.86 6.37
C PRO A 3 4.41 1.78 5.22
N LEU A 4 4.97 0.59 5.02
CA LEU A 4 5.87 0.28 3.92
C LEU A 4 5.29 -0.91 3.16
N ILE A 5 5.12 -0.77 1.85
CA ILE A 5 4.60 -1.83 1.01
C ILE A 5 5.62 -2.94 0.80
N ARG A 6 5.13 -4.17 0.67
CA ARG A 6 5.90 -5.32 0.21
C ARG A 6 6.42 -5.07 -1.21
N GLN A 7 7.73 -5.24 -1.38
CA GLN A 7 8.43 -4.91 -2.64
C GLN A 7 8.19 -5.91 -3.76
N ASP A 8 7.67 -7.10 -3.45
CA ASP A 8 7.33 -8.13 -4.42
C ASP A 8 5.92 -7.94 -5.04
N LEU A 9 5.11 -7.03 -4.50
CA LEU A 9 3.82 -6.69 -5.10
C LEU A 9 4.00 -5.94 -6.43
N ILE A 10 3.23 -6.31 -7.44
CA ILE A 10 3.24 -5.65 -8.73
C ILE A 10 2.06 -4.68 -8.80
N PHE A 11 2.37 -3.39 -8.80
CA PHE A 11 1.39 -2.31 -8.95
C PHE A 11 1.38 -1.76 -10.38
N ARG A 12 0.18 -1.67 -10.98
CA ARG A 12 -0.02 -1.16 -12.35
C ARG A 12 -1.32 -0.37 -12.46
N GLU A 13 -1.30 0.68 -13.26
CA GLU A 13 -2.50 1.34 -13.76
C GLU A 13 -2.91 0.67 -15.08
N LEU A 14 -4.19 0.28 -15.19
CA LEU A 14 -4.79 -0.36 -16.36
C LEU A 14 -6.13 0.31 -16.67
N GLU A 15 -6.26 0.93 -17.84
CA GLU A 15 -7.53 1.48 -18.35
C GLU A 15 -8.32 2.33 -17.32
N GLY A 16 -7.63 3.14 -16.53
CA GLY A 16 -8.24 4.02 -15.53
C GLY A 16 -8.59 3.36 -14.19
N CYS A 17 -8.13 2.13 -13.95
CA CYS A 17 -8.14 1.49 -12.63
C CYS A 17 -6.73 1.11 -12.21
N PHE A 18 -6.55 0.89 -10.91
CA PHE A 18 -5.27 0.47 -10.36
C PHE A 18 -5.35 -0.99 -9.94
N VAL A 19 -4.32 -1.77 -10.22
CA VAL A 19 -4.28 -3.20 -9.95
C VAL A 19 -3.03 -3.56 -9.17
N VAL A 20 -3.22 -4.31 -8.09
CA VAL A 20 -2.14 -4.94 -7.32
C VAL A 20 -2.20 -6.44 -7.58
N TYR A 21 -1.09 -7.01 -8.03
CA TYR A 21 -0.88 -8.45 -8.09
C TYR A 21 0.09 -8.88 -6.98
N ASP A 22 -0.31 -9.86 -6.17
CA ASP A 22 0.51 -10.52 -5.17
C ASP A 22 1.01 -11.87 -5.74
N PRO A 23 2.30 -11.98 -6.12
CA PRO A 23 2.85 -13.19 -6.72
C PRO A 23 2.99 -14.35 -5.72
N VAL A 24 2.99 -14.10 -4.41
CA VAL A 24 3.13 -15.15 -3.39
C VAL A 24 1.82 -15.92 -3.23
N CYS A 25 0.70 -15.19 -3.22
CA CYS A 25 -0.63 -15.78 -3.09
C CYS A 25 -1.30 -16.04 -4.44
N ASP A 26 -0.70 -15.59 -5.55
CA ASP A 26 -1.27 -15.59 -6.90
C ASP A 26 -2.66 -14.92 -6.96
N THR A 27 -2.75 -13.73 -6.39
CA THR A 27 -4.03 -12.99 -6.32
C THR A 27 -3.92 -11.59 -6.89
N THR A 28 -5.03 -11.13 -7.47
CA THR A 28 -5.15 -9.79 -8.06
C THR A 28 -6.26 -9.02 -7.36
N ALA A 29 -5.99 -7.77 -7.03
CA ALA A 29 -6.98 -6.85 -6.46
C ALA A 29 -7.03 -5.57 -7.28
N VAL A 30 -8.24 -5.13 -7.61
CA VAL A 30 -8.50 -3.82 -8.21
C VAL A 30 -8.69 -2.80 -7.10
N LEU A 31 -8.02 -1.66 -7.23
CA LEU A 31 -8.10 -0.52 -6.35
C LEU A 31 -8.82 0.62 -7.04
N ASN A 32 -9.64 1.32 -6.26
CA ASN A 32 -10.13 2.63 -6.66
C ASN A 32 -9.02 3.69 -6.48
N VAL A 33 -9.24 4.89 -7.01
CA VAL A 33 -8.26 5.99 -7.01
C VAL A 33 -7.79 6.35 -5.60
N GLN A 34 -8.68 6.33 -4.60
CA GLN A 34 -8.33 6.67 -3.22
C GLN A 34 -7.45 5.61 -2.57
N ALA A 35 -7.74 4.32 -2.79
CA ALA A 35 -6.93 3.22 -2.29
C ALA A 35 -5.56 3.18 -2.96
N ALA A 36 -5.50 3.44 -4.26
CA ALA A 36 -4.25 3.59 -5.00
C ALA A 36 -3.38 4.72 -4.43
N ALA A 37 -3.98 5.89 -4.21
CA ALA A 37 -3.26 7.03 -3.64
C ALA A 37 -2.74 6.75 -2.23
N VAL A 38 -3.50 6.08 -1.36
CA VAL A 38 -2.99 5.64 -0.04
C VAL A 38 -1.81 4.68 -0.19
N LEU A 39 -1.90 3.74 -1.15
CA LEU A 39 -0.86 2.75 -1.41
C LEU A 39 0.45 3.42 -1.88
N ASP A 40 0.37 4.46 -2.71
CA ASP A 40 1.53 5.22 -3.19
C ASP A 40 2.31 5.92 -2.05
N PHE A 41 1.63 6.30 -0.96
CA PHE A 41 2.28 6.85 0.23
C PHE A 41 2.81 5.79 1.21
N CYS A 42 2.61 4.49 0.94
CA CYS A 42 3.12 3.40 1.78
C CYS A 42 4.58 3.07 1.45
N ASP A 43 5.46 4.06 1.53
CA ASP A 43 6.90 3.94 1.24
C ASP A 43 7.78 3.89 2.50
N GLY A 44 7.16 3.81 3.68
CA GLY A 44 7.82 3.82 4.98
C GLY A 44 8.19 5.22 5.49
N THR A 45 7.89 6.29 4.76
CA THR A 45 8.24 7.66 5.16
C THR A 45 7.07 8.38 5.84
N PHE A 46 5.87 8.26 5.30
CA PHE A 46 4.68 8.91 5.84
C PHE A 46 4.03 8.08 6.95
N ASN A 47 3.45 8.74 7.95
CA ASN A 47 2.53 8.13 8.91
C ASN A 47 1.05 8.38 8.49
N PRO A 48 0.06 7.68 9.06
CA PRO A 48 -1.34 7.80 8.64
C PRO A 48 -1.91 9.22 8.66
N ASP A 49 -1.53 10.06 9.61
CA ASP A 49 -2.01 11.44 9.71
C ASP A 49 -1.44 12.30 8.57
N GLN A 50 -0.17 12.06 8.21
CA GLN A 50 0.46 12.74 7.08
C GLN A 50 -0.15 12.27 5.76
N ILE A 51 -0.39 10.97 5.59
CA ILE A 51 -1.09 10.43 4.41
C ILE A 51 -2.49 11.07 4.28
N ALA A 52 -3.22 11.19 5.39
CA ALA A 52 -4.52 11.86 5.39
C ALA A 52 -4.44 13.34 5.01
N ALA A 53 -3.39 14.05 5.42
CA ALA A 53 -3.17 15.44 5.04
C ALA A 53 -2.88 15.58 3.53
N GLU A 54 -1.99 14.75 2.98
CA GLU A 54 -1.65 14.76 1.54
C GLU A 54 -2.85 14.41 0.66
N LEU A 55 -3.65 13.41 1.07
CA LEU A 55 -4.87 13.05 0.35
C LEU A 55 -5.93 14.14 0.44
N ALA A 56 -6.06 14.78 1.61
CA ALA A 56 -7.00 15.88 1.78
C ALA A 56 -6.68 17.05 0.83
N ASP A 57 -5.40 17.40 0.69
CA ASP A 57 -4.97 18.43 -0.25
C ASP A 57 -5.25 18.00 -1.70
N THR A 58 -4.88 16.76 -2.06
CA THR A 58 -5.08 16.19 -3.40
C THR A 58 -6.57 16.15 -3.82
N PHE A 59 -7.47 15.82 -2.89
CA PHE A 59 -8.91 15.70 -3.17
C PHE A 59 -9.71 16.95 -2.80
N GLY A 60 -9.07 18.04 -2.35
CA GLY A 60 -9.75 19.29 -1.98
C GLY A 60 -10.73 19.13 -0.80
N THR A 61 -10.36 18.33 0.20
CA THR A 61 -11.18 18.05 1.40
C THR A 61 -10.37 18.30 2.69
N THR A 62 -10.89 17.87 3.84
CA THR A 62 -10.20 18.00 5.14
C THR A 62 -9.56 16.68 5.55
N ALA A 63 -8.40 16.74 6.22
CA ALA A 63 -7.72 15.55 6.75
C ALA A 63 -8.64 14.73 7.67
N ALA A 64 -9.44 15.40 8.49
CA ALA A 64 -10.41 14.74 9.38
C ALA A 64 -11.47 13.92 8.62
N ALA A 65 -11.89 14.37 7.43
CA ALA A 65 -12.87 13.65 6.61
C ALA A 65 -12.31 12.36 5.99
N VAL A 66 -10.99 12.30 5.73
CA VAL A 66 -10.35 11.14 5.09
C VAL A 66 -9.55 10.27 6.07
N ALA A 67 -9.25 10.74 7.27
CA ALA A 67 -8.46 10.00 8.27
C ALA A 67 -9.04 8.62 8.59
N GLY A 68 -10.37 8.51 8.73
CA GLY A 68 -11.04 7.22 8.95
C GLY A 68 -10.82 6.26 7.79
N GLN A 69 -10.93 6.76 6.55
CA GLN A 69 -10.73 5.98 5.34
C GLN A 69 -9.28 5.51 5.18
N VAL A 70 -8.30 6.38 5.45
CA VAL A 70 -6.88 6.02 5.43
C VAL A 70 -6.62 4.88 6.41
N ASN A 71 -7.10 4.99 7.64
CA ASN A 71 -6.92 3.94 8.65
C ASN A 71 -7.57 2.62 8.24
N SER A 72 -8.80 2.64 7.70
CA SER A 72 -9.45 1.43 7.17
C SER A 72 -8.65 0.79 6.04
N LEU A 73 -8.15 1.57 5.09
CA LEU A 73 -7.36 1.06 3.96
C LEU A 73 -6.02 0.46 4.42
N LEU A 74 -5.33 1.11 5.36
CA LEU A 74 -4.09 0.56 5.92
C LEU A 74 -4.32 -0.75 6.68
N GLN A 75 -5.45 -0.86 7.40
CA GLN A 75 -5.86 -2.12 8.04
C GLN A 75 -6.17 -3.20 7.01
N ASP A 76 -6.87 -2.87 5.92
CA ASP A 76 -7.15 -3.80 4.83
C ASP A 76 -5.87 -4.27 4.14
N PHE A 77 -4.92 -3.37 3.88
CA PHE A 77 -3.61 -3.71 3.31
C PHE A 77 -2.81 -4.60 4.24
N ALA A 78 -2.81 -4.33 5.54
CA ALA A 78 -2.18 -5.20 6.53
C ALA A 78 -2.84 -6.58 6.58
N ALA A 79 -4.18 -6.65 6.56
CA ALA A 79 -4.93 -7.91 6.58
C ALA A 79 -4.71 -8.75 5.31
N LYS A 80 -4.49 -8.09 4.17
CA LYS A 80 -4.06 -8.74 2.91
C LYS A 80 -2.58 -9.12 2.89
N GLY A 81 -1.83 -8.76 3.94
CA GLY A 81 -0.39 -9.01 4.01
C GLY A 81 0.41 -8.20 3.00
N TRP A 82 -0.09 -7.03 2.57
CA TRP A 82 0.58 -6.17 1.60
C TRP A 82 1.61 -5.23 2.21
N LEU A 83 1.51 -4.96 3.51
CA LEU A 83 2.47 -4.13 4.22
C LEU A 83 3.58 -5.01 4.80
N GLN A 84 4.81 -4.52 4.75
CA GLN A 84 5.93 -5.16 5.42
C GLN A 84 5.68 -5.15 6.93
N SER A 85 5.73 -6.34 7.53
CA SER A 85 5.75 -6.45 8.98
C SER A 85 7.11 -5.93 9.49
N PRO A 86 7.14 -5.15 10.59
CA PRO A 86 8.40 -4.80 11.23
C PRO A 86 9.14 -6.09 11.63
N GLY A 87 10.20 -6.44 10.91
CA GLY A 87 11.00 -7.65 11.12
C GLY A 87 11.03 -8.67 9.97
N SER A 88 10.29 -8.48 8.88
CA SER A 88 10.47 -9.29 7.66
C SER A 88 11.71 -8.81 6.88
N ALA A 89 12.86 -9.39 7.19
CA ALA A 89 14.04 -9.26 6.34
C ALA A 89 13.75 -9.86 4.94
N PRO A 90 14.33 -9.31 3.86
CA PRO A 90 14.17 -9.90 2.53
C PRO A 90 14.74 -11.32 2.55
N VAL A 91 13.92 -12.31 2.18
CA VAL A 91 14.40 -13.67 1.92
C VAL A 91 15.15 -13.60 0.59
N ILE A 92 16.48 -13.48 0.66
CA ILE A 92 17.32 -13.64 -0.52
C ILE A 92 17.40 -15.15 -0.78
N GLU A 93 16.61 -15.66 -1.72
CA GLU A 93 16.84 -16.98 -2.30
C GLU A 93 18.16 -16.91 -3.08
N VAL A 94 19.24 -17.35 -2.43
CA VAL A 94 20.49 -17.68 -3.11
C VAL A 94 20.32 -19.07 -3.71
N GLU A 95 20.12 -19.15 -5.02
CA GLU A 95 20.20 -20.44 -5.71
C GLU A 95 21.60 -21.05 -5.52
N PRO A 96 21.70 -22.34 -5.17
CA PRO A 96 22.99 -22.99 -5.03
C PRO A 96 23.66 -23.08 -6.41
N ILE A 97 24.85 -22.48 -6.51
CA ILE A 97 25.74 -22.62 -7.66
C ILE A 97 26.12 -24.11 -7.75
N SER A 98 25.72 -24.75 -8.85
CA SER A 98 26.08 -26.14 -9.19
C SER A 98 27.52 -26.24 -9.68
#